data_AF-A0AAJ2Q5M4-F1
#
_entry.id   AF-A0AAJ2Q5M4-F1
#
_cell.length_a   1.000
_cell.length_b   1.000
_cell.length_c   1.000
_cell.angle_alpha   90.00
_cell.angle_beta   90.00
_cell.angle_gamma   90.00
#
_symmetry.space_group_name_H-M   'P 1'
#
loop_
_entity.id
_entity.type
_entity.pdbx_description
1 polymer ?
#
loop_
_entity_poly.entity_id
_entity_poly.type
_entity_poly.pdbx_seq_one_letter_code
_entity_poly.pdbx_strand_id
1 'polypeptide(L)'
;MTVRYTRELLEEAARETTNCNDAVRWCGGTPTPGSRRYLRAKMSDSGIDISHFTDPRVRHTEEMLRELVACSKSVAEVVRRLGINPVGGNQAHIGRRIAALRIDTSHFLRAHRRRPMGTLGNPLTLGSPSNGRIPGDRLHRELLRTGIAESCALCGVGAEWNGRPLRLEVDHMSGEWWDNRPDNLRLLCPNCHAVTDTYRGRNRRRHA
;
A
#
# COMPACT_ATOMS: atom_id res chain seq x y z
N MET A 1 -32.16 -31.53 19.62
CA MET A 1 -31.02 -30.68 19.18
C MET A 1 -31.55 -29.27 19.04
N THR A 2 -31.08 -28.32 19.86
CA THR A 2 -31.52 -26.92 19.77
C THR A 2 -30.93 -26.31 18.50
N VAL A 3 -31.79 -25.94 17.56
CA VAL A 3 -31.35 -25.28 16.32
C VAL A 3 -30.87 -23.88 16.69
N ARG A 4 -29.55 -23.64 16.58
CA ARG A 4 -28.92 -22.37 16.95
C ARG A 4 -29.40 -21.16 16.12
N TYR A 5 -29.89 -21.41 14.91
CA TYR A 5 -30.40 -20.38 14.00
C TYR A 5 -31.83 -20.74 13.59
N THR A 6 -32.80 -20.33 14.41
CA THR A 6 -34.22 -20.41 14.02
C THR A 6 -34.54 -19.31 13.01
N ARG A 7 -35.61 -19.50 12.24
CA ARG A 7 -36.01 -18.52 11.23
C ARG A 7 -36.35 -17.17 11.88
N GLU A 8 -37.04 -17.21 13.02
CA GLU A 8 -37.46 -16.04 13.78
C GLU A 8 -36.24 -15.23 14.24
N LEU A 9 -35.21 -15.92 14.77
CA LEU A 9 -33.96 -15.28 15.19
C LEU A 9 -33.21 -14.62 14.02
N LEU A 10 -33.22 -15.25 12.84
CA LEU A 10 -32.58 -14.70 11.65
C LEU A 10 -33.35 -13.50 11.09
N GLU A 11 -34.69 -13.52 11.14
CA GLU A 11 -35.54 -12.40 10.72
C GLU A 11 -35.37 -11.19 11.66
N GLU A 12 -35.31 -11.43 12.97
CA GLU A 12 -34.97 -10.40 13.95
C GLU A 12 -33.57 -9.83 13.71
N ALA A 13 -32.56 -10.69 13.54
CA ALA A 13 -31.20 -10.24 13.26
C ALA A 13 -31.11 -9.41 11.96
N ALA A 14 -31.86 -9.79 10.92
CA ALA A 14 -31.89 -9.06 9.66
C ALA A 14 -32.55 -7.67 9.82
N ARG A 15 -33.61 -7.56 10.63
CA ARG A 15 -34.30 -6.29 10.88
C ARG A 15 -33.50 -5.34 11.77
N GLU A 16 -32.88 -5.86 12.83
CA GLU A 16 -32.22 -5.04 13.87
C GLU A 16 -30.77 -4.67 13.55
N THR A 17 -30.19 -5.22 12.48
CA THR A 17 -28.79 -4.98 12.12
C THR A 17 -28.60 -4.52 10.69
N THR A 18 -27.52 -3.80 10.45
CA THR A 18 -27.19 -3.20 9.15
C THR A 18 -25.96 -3.84 8.49
N ASN A 19 -25.33 -4.81 9.15
CA ASN A 19 -24.19 -5.54 8.62
C ASN A 19 -24.06 -6.94 9.23
N CYS A 20 -23.35 -7.79 8.50
CA CYS A 20 -23.21 -9.20 8.85
C CYS A 20 -22.37 -9.47 10.11
N ASN A 21 -21.50 -8.54 10.55
CA ASN A 21 -20.79 -8.74 11.83
C ASN A 21 -21.76 -8.59 13.00
N ASP A 22 -22.59 -7.56 12.96
CA ASP A 22 -23.55 -7.27 14.03
C ASP A 22 -24.67 -8.32 14.04
N ALA A 23 -25.11 -8.79 12.88
CA ALA A 23 -26.03 -9.93 12.79
C ALA A 23 -25.46 -11.20 13.44
N VAL A 24 -24.15 -11.48 13.26
CA VAL A 24 -23.48 -12.62 13.93
C VAL A 24 -23.44 -12.42 15.45
N ARG A 25 -23.16 -11.20 15.92
CA ARG A 25 -23.16 -10.87 17.35
C ARG A 25 -24.56 -10.99 17.95
N TRP A 26 -25.56 -10.50 17.24
CA TRP A 26 -26.97 -10.61 17.60
C TRP A 26 -27.39 -12.05 17.84
N CYS A 27 -26.98 -12.96 16.95
CA CYS A 27 -27.21 -14.39 17.09
C CYS A 27 -26.30 -15.10 18.13
N GLY A 28 -25.61 -14.35 19.00
CA GLY A 28 -24.73 -14.91 20.04
C GLY A 28 -23.46 -15.56 19.50
N GLY A 29 -22.95 -15.11 18.35
CA GLY A 29 -21.74 -15.63 17.71
C GLY A 29 -20.58 -14.64 17.71
N THR A 30 -19.38 -15.14 17.45
CA THR A 30 -18.19 -14.31 17.20
C THR A 30 -18.02 -14.06 15.70
N PRO A 31 -17.88 -12.81 15.23
CA PRO A 31 -17.67 -12.50 13.82
C PRO A 31 -16.32 -13.04 13.30
N THR A 32 -16.39 -14.02 12.41
CA THR A 32 -15.25 -14.60 11.69
C THR A 32 -15.59 -14.67 10.19
N PRO A 33 -14.63 -14.89 9.28
CA PRO A 33 -14.96 -15.14 7.88
C PRO A 33 -15.93 -16.33 7.68
N GLY A 34 -15.79 -17.38 8.49
CA GLY A 34 -16.66 -18.56 8.43
C GLY A 34 -18.07 -18.29 8.95
N SER A 35 -18.20 -17.67 10.13
CA SER A 35 -19.52 -17.41 10.73
C SER A 35 -20.37 -16.44 9.92
N ARG A 36 -19.75 -15.43 9.29
CA ARG A 36 -20.44 -14.53 8.35
C ARG A 36 -20.97 -15.27 7.11
N ARG A 37 -20.14 -16.12 6.51
CA ARG A 37 -20.54 -16.91 5.33
C ARG A 37 -21.69 -17.85 5.68
N TYR A 38 -21.59 -18.53 6.82
CA TYR A 38 -22.61 -19.44 7.31
C TYR A 38 -23.93 -18.73 7.59
N LEU A 39 -23.90 -17.56 8.27
CA LEU A 39 -25.10 -16.79 8.55
C LEU A 39 -25.79 -16.30 7.27
N ARG A 40 -25.03 -15.77 6.29
CA ARG A 40 -25.60 -15.36 4.99
C ARG A 40 -26.24 -16.52 4.24
N ALA A 41 -25.59 -17.69 4.24
CA ALA A 41 -26.16 -18.89 3.64
C ALA A 41 -27.49 -19.25 4.32
N LYS A 42 -27.56 -19.24 5.66
CA LYS A 42 -28.79 -19.53 6.39
C LYS A 42 -29.91 -18.51 6.16
N MET A 43 -29.59 -17.21 6.08
CA MET A 43 -30.56 -16.18 5.73
C MET A 43 -31.11 -16.38 4.31
N SER A 44 -30.24 -16.69 3.35
CA SER A 44 -30.63 -17.01 1.97
C SER A 44 -31.48 -18.28 1.88
N ASP A 45 -31.08 -19.37 2.55
CA ASP A 45 -31.83 -20.64 2.61
C ASP A 45 -33.24 -20.44 3.20
N SER A 46 -33.39 -19.47 4.11
CA SER A 46 -34.65 -19.14 4.77
C SER A 46 -35.48 -18.08 4.02
N GLY A 47 -34.98 -17.56 2.88
CA GLY A 47 -35.65 -16.53 2.10
C GLY A 47 -35.68 -15.14 2.74
N ILE A 48 -34.76 -14.85 3.66
CA ILE A 48 -34.69 -13.57 4.37
C ILE A 48 -33.87 -12.59 3.54
N ASP A 49 -34.47 -11.44 3.18
CA ASP A 49 -33.76 -10.38 2.47
C ASP A 49 -32.76 -9.68 3.40
N ILE A 50 -31.51 -9.61 2.93
CA ILE A 50 -30.39 -8.92 3.59
C ILE A 50 -29.65 -8.00 2.61
N SER A 51 -30.33 -7.55 1.56
CA SER A 51 -29.80 -6.62 0.57
C SER A 51 -29.30 -5.31 1.20
N HIS A 52 -29.90 -4.88 2.31
CA HIS A 52 -29.49 -3.70 3.09
C HIS A 52 -28.21 -3.92 3.91
N PHE A 53 -27.70 -5.15 4.04
CA PHE A 53 -26.47 -5.41 4.81
C PHE A 53 -25.25 -4.83 4.11
N THR A 54 -24.68 -3.80 4.73
CA THR A 54 -23.42 -3.18 4.29
C THR A 54 -22.22 -3.99 4.77
N ASP A 55 -21.12 -3.99 4.00
CA ASP A 55 -19.83 -4.46 4.50
C ASP A 55 -19.09 -3.24 5.09
N PRO A 56 -18.84 -3.19 6.41
CA PRO A 56 -18.12 -2.07 7.02
C PRO A 56 -16.68 -1.91 6.51
N ARG A 57 -16.14 -2.89 5.77
CA ARG A 57 -14.84 -2.79 5.07
C ARG A 57 -14.94 -2.04 3.74
N VAL A 58 -16.12 -1.98 3.14
CA VAL A 58 -16.36 -1.24 1.90
C VAL A 58 -16.45 0.23 2.26
N ARG A 59 -15.37 0.95 2.00
CA ARG A 59 -15.25 2.38 2.33
C ARG A 59 -15.95 3.30 1.32
N HIS A 60 -16.48 2.75 0.23
CA HIS A 60 -17.07 3.52 -0.87
C HIS A 60 -18.13 2.70 -1.60
N THR A 61 -19.34 3.26 -1.75
CA THR A 61 -20.35 2.73 -2.68
C THR A 61 -20.21 3.41 -4.03
N GLU A 62 -20.92 2.92 -5.06
CA GLU A 62 -20.92 3.58 -6.37
C GLU A 62 -21.50 4.99 -6.30
N GLU A 63 -22.62 5.15 -5.60
CA GLU A 63 -23.34 6.41 -5.40
C GLU A 63 -22.43 7.44 -4.73
N MET A 64 -21.77 7.03 -3.63
CA MET A 64 -20.79 7.85 -2.91
C MET A 64 -19.63 8.27 -3.82
N LEU A 65 -19.11 7.36 -4.65
CA LEU A 65 -18.05 7.70 -5.59
C LEU A 65 -18.51 8.72 -6.64
N ARG A 66 -19.73 8.61 -7.16
CA ARG A 66 -20.29 9.57 -8.14
C ARG A 66 -20.40 10.96 -7.54
N GLU A 67 -20.93 11.07 -6.33
CA GLU A 67 -21.04 12.34 -5.60
C GLU A 67 -19.65 12.95 -5.34
N LEU A 68 -18.72 12.15 -4.81
CA LEU A 68 -17.39 12.65 -4.48
C LEU A 68 -16.57 13.02 -5.70
N VAL A 69 -16.71 12.29 -6.81
CA VAL A 69 -16.07 12.65 -8.08
C VAL A 69 -16.62 13.96 -8.61
N ALA A 70 -17.94 14.17 -8.59
CA ALA A 70 -18.55 15.41 -9.03
C ALA A 70 -18.04 16.63 -8.24
N CYS A 71 -17.80 16.47 -6.94
CA CYS A 71 -17.31 17.56 -6.09
C CYS A 71 -15.78 17.69 -5.98
N SER A 72 -15.00 16.83 -6.64
CA SER A 72 -13.53 16.81 -6.54
C SER A 72 -12.83 17.23 -7.82
N LYS A 73 -11.59 17.70 -7.71
CA LYS A 73 -10.73 18.07 -8.84
C LYS A 73 -9.63 17.04 -9.14
N SER A 74 -9.49 16.00 -8.31
CA SER A 74 -8.50 14.93 -8.48
C SER A 74 -8.89 13.67 -7.70
N VAL A 75 -8.34 12.51 -8.11
CA VAL A 75 -8.50 11.24 -7.38
C VAL A 75 -7.95 11.35 -5.95
N ALA A 76 -6.87 12.09 -5.73
CA ALA A 76 -6.33 12.33 -4.39
C ALA A 76 -7.33 13.06 -3.49
N GLU A 77 -8.08 14.01 -4.02
CA GLU A 77 -9.14 14.72 -3.28
C GLU A 77 -10.32 13.79 -2.97
N VAL A 78 -10.76 12.96 -3.92
CA VAL A 78 -11.79 11.93 -3.67
C VAL A 78 -11.37 11.02 -2.52
N VAL A 79 -10.12 10.55 -2.52
CA VAL A 79 -9.57 9.68 -1.46
C VAL A 79 -9.55 10.40 -0.11
N ARG A 80 -9.19 11.68 -0.05
CA ARG A 80 -9.25 12.47 1.18
C ARG A 80 -10.69 12.62 1.70
N ARG A 81 -11.65 12.90 0.81
CA ARG A 81 -13.07 13.04 1.18
C ARG A 81 -13.69 11.72 1.64
N LEU A 82 -13.20 10.58 1.14
CA LEU A 82 -13.53 9.25 1.66
C LEU A 82 -12.96 8.97 3.07
N GLY A 83 -12.19 9.89 3.66
CA GLY A 83 -11.51 9.67 4.94
C GLY A 83 -10.35 8.68 4.86
N ILE A 84 -9.81 8.45 3.66
CA ILE A 84 -8.70 7.52 3.41
C ILE A 84 -7.42 8.33 3.22
N ASN A 85 -6.29 7.82 3.72
CA ASN A 85 -4.99 8.45 3.49
C ASN A 85 -4.65 8.42 1.99
N PRO A 86 -4.39 9.58 1.33
CA PRO A 86 -4.11 9.67 -0.11
C PRO A 86 -2.69 9.20 -0.45
N VAL A 87 -2.35 7.96 -0.14
CA VAL A 87 -1.13 7.28 -0.61
C VAL A 87 -1.35 6.69 -2.00
N GLY A 88 -0.27 6.49 -2.76
CA GLY A 88 -0.34 6.04 -4.16
C GLY A 88 -1.15 4.76 -4.37
N GLY A 89 -1.07 3.79 -3.44
CA GLY A 89 -1.86 2.56 -3.51
C GLY A 89 -3.38 2.80 -3.40
N ASN A 90 -3.81 3.64 -2.46
CA ASN A 90 -5.23 3.98 -2.27
C ASN A 90 -5.76 4.79 -3.44
N GLN A 91 -4.99 5.76 -3.93
CA GLN A 91 -5.34 6.53 -5.13
C GLN A 91 -5.49 5.63 -6.36
N ALA A 92 -4.57 4.68 -6.57
CA ALA A 92 -4.65 3.75 -7.68
C ALA A 92 -5.88 2.81 -7.56
N HIS A 93 -6.21 2.36 -6.35
CA HIS A 93 -7.39 1.52 -6.12
C HIS A 93 -8.69 2.27 -6.44
N ILE A 94 -8.89 3.47 -5.86
CA ILE A 94 -10.07 4.29 -6.12
C ILE A 94 -10.15 4.72 -7.58
N GLY A 95 -9.02 5.09 -8.19
CA GLY A 95 -8.96 5.43 -9.62
C GLY A 95 -9.41 4.26 -10.52
N ARG A 96 -8.98 3.03 -10.23
CA ARG A 96 -9.46 1.83 -10.95
C ARG A 96 -10.96 1.62 -10.77
N ARG A 97 -11.49 1.87 -9.57
CA ARG A 97 -12.92 1.72 -9.30
C ARG A 97 -13.76 2.74 -10.08
N ILE A 98 -13.36 4.01 -10.06
CA ILE A 98 -13.99 5.10 -10.84
C ILE A 98 -14.02 4.74 -12.33
N ALA A 99 -12.89 4.26 -12.88
CA ALA A 99 -12.80 3.85 -14.27
C ALA A 99 -13.71 2.64 -14.59
N ALA A 100 -13.74 1.63 -13.72
CA ALA A 100 -14.61 0.46 -13.88
C ALA A 100 -16.11 0.82 -13.87
N LEU A 101 -16.49 1.82 -13.07
CA LEU A 101 -17.85 2.35 -12.97
C LEU A 101 -18.18 3.37 -14.07
N ARG A 102 -17.22 3.68 -14.95
CA ARG A 102 -17.35 4.65 -16.06
C ARG A 102 -17.88 6.01 -15.58
N ILE A 103 -17.42 6.45 -14.41
CA ILE A 103 -17.75 7.77 -13.88
C ILE A 103 -16.92 8.82 -14.64
N ASP A 104 -17.57 9.88 -15.12
CA ASP A 104 -16.85 10.95 -15.82
C ASP A 104 -15.89 11.69 -14.87
N THR A 105 -14.64 11.82 -15.30
CA THR A 105 -13.59 12.57 -14.60
C THR A 105 -12.94 13.58 -15.52
N SER A 106 -13.62 14.00 -16.60
CA SER A 106 -13.08 14.94 -17.58
C SER A 106 -12.70 16.29 -16.96
N HIS A 107 -13.41 16.70 -15.90
CA HIS A 107 -13.19 17.91 -15.11
C HIS A 107 -12.01 17.81 -14.14
N PHE A 108 -11.41 16.63 -13.94
CA PHE A 108 -10.24 16.51 -13.07
C PHE A 108 -9.06 17.26 -13.68
N LEU A 109 -8.38 18.03 -12.82
CA LEU A 109 -7.18 18.74 -13.20
C LEU A 109 -6.12 17.70 -13.59
N ARG A 110 -5.75 17.67 -14.86
CA ARG A 110 -4.58 16.90 -15.32
C ARG A 110 -3.37 17.38 -14.54
N ALA A 111 -2.68 16.46 -13.89
CA ALA A 111 -1.43 16.77 -13.19
C ALA A 111 -0.50 17.54 -14.14
N HIS A 112 0.09 18.63 -13.63
CA HIS A 112 1.03 19.47 -14.36
C HIS A 112 2.06 18.60 -15.10
N ARG A 113 2.37 18.99 -16.35
CA ARG A 113 3.44 18.40 -17.16
C ARG A 113 4.66 18.17 -16.28
N ARG A 114 5.26 16.98 -16.38
CA ARG A 114 6.54 16.66 -15.75
C ARG A 114 7.46 17.87 -15.93
N ARG A 115 7.87 18.50 -14.83
CA ARG A 115 8.95 19.50 -14.88
C ARG A 115 10.07 18.87 -15.72
N PRO A 116 10.63 19.58 -16.72
CA PRO A 116 11.82 19.09 -17.39
C PRO A 116 12.81 18.71 -16.30
N MET A 117 13.36 17.49 -16.39
CA MET A 117 14.44 17.06 -15.51
C MET A 117 15.58 18.04 -15.73
N GLY A 118 15.64 19.10 -14.90
CA GLY A 118 16.85 19.88 -14.78
C GLY A 118 18.00 18.90 -14.54
N THR A 119 19.18 19.22 -15.04
CA THR A 119 20.40 18.42 -14.83
C THR A 119 20.50 18.12 -13.35
N LEU A 120 20.13 16.88 -13.00
CA LEU A 120 20.12 16.42 -11.64
C LEU A 120 21.59 16.42 -11.23
N GLY A 121 22.00 17.41 -10.41
CA GLY A 121 23.39 17.57 -9.98
C GLY A 121 23.95 16.32 -9.30
N ASN A 122 25.23 16.31 -8.95
CA ASN A 122 25.87 15.16 -8.35
C ASN A 122 25.06 14.65 -7.12
N PRO A 123 24.49 13.43 -7.17
CA PRO A 123 23.71 12.88 -6.06
C PRO A 123 24.55 12.46 -4.86
N LEU A 124 25.88 12.33 -5.00
CA LEU A 124 26.79 11.87 -3.94
C LEU A 124 27.17 12.99 -2.97
N THR A 125 26.16 13.60 -2.37
CA THR A 125 26.30 14.75 -1.48
C THR A 125 25.45 14.55 -0.22
N LEU A 126 25.77 15.31 0.83
CA LEU A 126 24.94 15.35 2.03
C LEU A 126 23.60 16.03 1.69
N GLY A 127 22.51 15.28 1.81
CA GLY A 127 21.16 15.79 1.67
C GLY A 127 20.50 16.14 3.01
N SER A 128 19.20 16.40 2.94
CA SER A 128 18.33 16.59 4.10
C SER A 128 17.12 15.66 3.98
N PRO A 129 16.50 15.22 5.09
CA PRO A 129 15.22 14.50 5.09
C PRO A 129 14.10 15.20 4.30
N SER A 130 14.18 16.51 4.07
CA SER A 130 13.20 17.25 3.27
C SER A 130 13.37 17.09 1.75
N ASN A 131 14.56 16.68 1.27
CA ASN A 131 14.88 16.62 -0.16
C ASN A 131 14.30 15.39 -0.88
N GLY A 132 13.70 14.47 -0.12
CA GLY A 132 13.22 13.18 -0.62
C GLY A 132 14.36 12.20 -0.89
N ARG A 133 14.03 10.91 -0.89
CA ARG A 133 15.02 9.84 -1.07
C ARG A 133 15.47 9.76 -2.52
N ILE A 134 16.79 9.81 -2.74
CA ILE A 134 17.37 9.57 -4.07
C ILE A 134 17.21 8.09 -4.43
N PRO A 135 16.74 7.75 -5.64
CA PRO A 135 16.66 6.37 -6.10
C PRO A 135 18.02 5.66 -6.07
N GLY A 136 18.05 4.43 -5.57
CA GLY A 136 19.28 3.66 -5.40
C GLY A 136 19.99 3.35 -6.73
N ASP A 137 19.26 3.23 -7.85
CA ASP A 137 19.85 3.06 -9.18
C ASP A 137 20.67 4.29 -9.64
N ARG A 138 20.27 5.49 -9.20
CA ARG A 138 20.99 6.73 -9.50
C ARG A 138 22.28 6.80 -8.68
N LEU A 139 22.21 6.46 -7.39
CA LEU A 139 23.39 6.38 -6.52
C LEU A 139 24.37 5.33 -7.03
N HIS A 140 23.88 4.12 -7.35
CA HIS A 140 24.69 3.03 -7.88
C HIS A 140 25.49 3.47 -9.13
N ARG A 141 24.81 4.07 -10.11
CA ARG A 141 25.47 4.57 -11.33
C ARG A 141 26.52 5.62 -11.03
N GLU A 142 26.28 6.52 -10.09
CA GLU A 142 27.24 7.57 -9.76
C GLU A 142 28.46 7.00 -9.01
N LEU A 143 28.27 6.04 -8.10
CA LEU A 143 29.36 5.35 -7.41
C LEU A 143 30.30 4.65 -8.41
N LEU A 144 29.73 3.97 -9.42
CA LEU A 144 30.53 3.36 -10.49
C LEU A 144 31.28 4.40 -11.33
N ARG A 145 30.66 5.55 -11.64
CA ARG A 145 31.33 6.64 -12.36
C ARG A 145 32.50 7.24 -11.58
N THR A 146 32.42 7.25 -10.25
CA THR A 146 33.51 7.69 -9.37
C THR A 146 34.62 6.65 -9.20
N GLY A 147 34.52 5.48 -9.83
CA GLY A 147 35.55 4.44 -9.79
C GLY A 147 35.40 3.41 -8.67
N ILE A 148 34.26 3.38 -7.97
CA ILE A 148 33.98 2.32 -7.00
C ILE A 148 33.75 1.01 -7.74
N ALA A 149 34.45 -0.04 -7.33
CA ALA A 149 34.32 -1.36 -7.92
C ALA A 149 32.88 -1.90 -7.78
N GLU A 150 32.35 -2.49 -8.86
CA GLU A 150 31.05 -3.17 -8.86
C GLU A 150 31.14 -4.54 -8.19
N SER A 151 31.53 -4.54 -6.92
CA SER A 151 31.67 -5.73 -6.07
C SER A 151 31.09 -5.46 -4.68
N CYS A 152 30.56 -6.50 -4.05
CA CYS A 152 30.05 -6.43 -2.69
C CYS A 152 31.17 -6.06 -1.71
N ALA A 153 30.99 -4.99 -0.95
CA ALA A 153 31.95 -4.53 0.06
C ALA A 153 32.16 -5.51 1.23
N LEU A 154 31.30 -6.52 1.39
CA LEU A 154 31.41 -7.51 2.47
C LEU A 154 31.96 -8.86 2.01
N CYS A 155 31.49 -9.41 0.90
CA CYS A 155 31.90 -10.75 0.44
C CYS A 155 32.68 -10.74 -0.89
N GLY A 156 32.87 -9.58 -1.51
CA GLY A 156 33.61 -9.45 -2.76
C GLY A 156 32.89 -9.95 -4.02
N VAL A 157 31.68 -10.51 -3.92
CA VAL A 157 30.93 -10.98 -5.11
C VAL A 157 30.72 -9.81 -6.09
N GLY A 158 31.02 -10.04 -7.37
CA GLY A 158 30.87 -9.03 -8.42
C GLY A 158 29.44 -8.87 -8.92
N ALA A 159 29.31 -8.26 -10.09
CA ALA A 159 28.06 -8.06 -10.81
C ALA A 159 27.51 -9.32 -11.51
N GLU A 160 28.08 -10.50 -11.25
CA GLU A 160 27.63 -11.77 -11.80
C GLU A 160 27.51 -12.82 -10.69
N TRP A 161 26.44 -13.62 -10.75
CA TRP A 161 26.22 -14.78 -9.91
C TRP A 161 25.64 -15.93 -10.72
N ASN A 162 26.31 -17.08 -10.70
CA ASN A 162 25.88 -18.28 -11.42
C ASN A 162 25.62 -18.03 -12.93
N GLY A 163 26.53 -17.29 -13.58
CA GLY A 163 26.43 -16.95 -15.01
C GLY A 163 25.30 -15.95 -15.34
N ARG A 164 24.73 -15.27 -14.34
CA ARG A 164 23.65 -14.30 -14.52
C ARG A 164 24.01 -12.95 -13.88
N PRO A 165 23.55 -11.82 -14.45
CA PRO A 165 23.78 -10.51 -13.84
C PRO A 165 23.21 -10.43 -12.43
N LEU A 166 24.08 -10.09 -11.48
CA LEU A 166 23.73 -9.81 -10.09
C LEU A 166 23.79 -8.30 -9.87
N ARG A 167 22.62 -7.70 -9.62
CA ARG A 167 22.57 -6.29 -9.28
C ARG A 167 22.97 -6.08 -7.82
N LEU A 168 24.04 -5.34 -7.58
CA LEU A 168 24.41 -4.89 -6.24
C LEU A 168 23.46 -3.76 -5.79
N GLU A 169 23.17 -3.76 -4.50
CA GLU A 169 22.30 -2.80 -3.83
C GLU A 169 23.15 -1.75 -3.12
N VAL A 170 22.69 -0.50 -3.15
CA VAL A 170 23.32 0.59 -2.39
C VAL A 170 22.83 0.52 -0.95
N ASP A 171 23.77 0.36 -0.02
CA ASP A 171 23.54 0.42 1.43
C ASP A 171 24.11 1.71 2.00
N HIS A 172 23.35 2.33 2.90
CA HIS A 172 23.78 3.48 3.70
C HIS A 172 24.29 2.94 5.03
N MET A 173 25.59 3.06 5.30
CA MET A 173 26.20 2.48 6.51
C MET A 173 25.59 3.04 7.80
N SER A 174 25.29 4.33 7.83
CA SER A 174 24.57 4.97 8.94
C SER A 174 23.08 4.60 9.03
N GLY A 175 22.50 4.06 7.96
CA GLY A 175 21.05 3.90 7.81
C GLY A 175 20.30 5.19 7.44
N GLU A 176 20.99 6.33 7.39
CA GLU A 176 20.40 7.62 7.06
C GLU A 176 20.34 7.83 5.57
N TRP A 177 19.14 7.65 5.02
CA TRP A 177 18.89 7.63 3.58
C TRP A 177 19.16 8.96 2.86
N TRP A 178 19.28 10.06 3.60
CA TRP A 178 19.59 11.38 3.05
C TRP A 178 21.09 11.68 3.00
N ASP A 179 21.93 10.93 3.71
CA ASP A 179 23.38 11.10 3.67
C ASP A 179 23.99 10.26 2.53
N ASN A 180 24.06 10.86 1.34
CA ASN A 180 24.56 10.19 0.14
C ASN A 180 26.05 10.46 -0.12
N ARG A 181 26.81 10.93 0.89
CA ARG A 181 28.26 11.07 0.74
C ARG A 181 28.88 9.71 0.42
N PRO A 182 29.88 9.62 -0.48
CA PRO A 182 30.50 8.36 -0.86
C PRO A 182 30.96 7.53 0.36
N ASP A 183 31.53 8.19 1.36
CA ASP A 183 32.02 7.57 2.59
C ASP A 183 30.92 6.91 3.45
N ASN A 184 29.64 7.22 3.21
CA ASN A 184 28.50 6.59 3.89
C ASN A 184 27.84 5.50 3.03
N LEU A 185 28.26 5.34 1.77
CA LEU A 185 27.65 4.42 0.81
C LEU A 185 28.56 3.23 0.55
N ARG A 186 27.95 2.05 0.41
CA ARG A 186 28.63 0.86 -0.07
C ARG A 186 27.73 0.03 -0.98
N LEU A 187 28.33 -0.72 -1.89
CA LEU A 187 27.62 -1.69 -2.72
C LEU A 187 27.62 -3.04 -2.02
N LEU A 188 26.45 -3.65 -1.83
CA LEU A 188 26.28 -4.96 -1.22
C LEU A 188 25.50 -5.88 -2.15
N CYS A 189 25.83 -7.18 -2.15
CA CYS A 189 24.95 -8.15 -2.78
C CYS A 189 23.65 -8.31 -1.97
N PRO A 190 22.55 -8.79 -2.59
CA PRO A 190 21.27 -8.96 -1.90
C PRO A 190 21.36 -9.80 -0.62
N ASN A 191 22.24 -10.80 -0.59
CA ASN A 191 22.44 -11.67 0.58
C ASN A 191 23.15 -10.95 1.72
N CYS A 192 24.25 -10.24 1.43
CA CYS A 192 24.97 -9.46 2.43
C CYS A 192 24.17 -8.24 2.91
N HIS A 193 23.40 -7.61 2.03
CA HIS A 193 22.53 -6.50 2.43
C HIS A 193 21.40 -6.97 3.36
N ALA A 194 20.80 -8.14 3.10
CA ALA A 194 19.73 -8.69 3.93
C ALA A 194 20.12 -8.91 5.40
N VAL A 195 21.42 -9.06 5.70
CA VAL A 195 21.91 -9.28 7.07
C VAL A 195 22.34 -8.00 7.78
N THR A 196 22.34 -6.83 7.14
CA THR A 196 22.70 -5.57 7.81
C THR A 196 21.63 -5.12 8.82
N ASP A 197 22.05 -4.36 9.84
CA ASP A 197 21.12 -3.78 10.83
C ASP A 197 20.20 -2.71 10.22
N THR A 198 20.61 -2.10 9.12
CA THR A 198 19.88 -1.06 8.37
C THR A 198 18.89 -1.62 7.36
N TYR A 199 18.95 -2.93 7.07
CA TYR A 199 18.20 -3.56 5.98
C TYR A 199 16.70 -3.27 6.06
N ARG A 200 16.15 -2.65 5.00
CA ARG A 200 14.72 -2.30 4.87
C ARG A 200 14.15 -1.60 6.11
N GLY A 201 14.97 -0.77 6.79
CA GLY A 201 14.56 -0.02 7.97
C GLY A 201 14.44 -0.88 9.23
N ARG A 202 15.13 -2.02 9.31
CA ARG A 202 15.20 -2.88 10.50
C ARG A 202 15.62 -2.10 11.76
N ASN A 203 16.57 -1.17 11.63
CA ASN A 203 17.01 -0.27 12.70
C ASN A 203 15.89 0.64 13.26
N ARG A 204 14.84 0.95 12.49
CA ARG A 204 13.72 1.79 12.97
C ARG A 204 12.86 1.12 14.04
N ARG A 205 12.90 -0.21 14.15
CA ARG A 205 12.15 -0.96 15.18
C ARG A 205 12.86 -1.00 16.54
N ARG A 206 14.13 -0.60 16.61
CA ARG A 206 14.90 -0.59 17.87
C ARG A 206 14.75 0.69 18.69
N HIS A 207 14.19 1.74 18.09
CA HIS A 207 13.98 3.05 18.72
C HIS A 207 12.49 3.40 18.93
N ALA A 208 11.61 2.40 18.90
CA ALA A 208 10.17 2.52 19.14
C ALA A 208 9.76 1.72 20.37
#